data_AF-A0A5N3QW47-F1
#
_entry.id   AF-A0A5N3QW47-F1
#
_cell.length_a   1.000
_cell.length_b   1.000
_cell.length_c   1.000
_cell.angle_alpha   90.00
_cell.angle_beta   90.00
_cell.angle_gamma   90.00
#
_symmetry.space_group_name_H-M   'P 1'
#
loop_
_entity.id
_entity.type
_entity.pdbx_description
1 polymer ?
#
loop_
_entity_poly.entity_id
_entity_poly.type
_entity_poly.pdbx_seq_one_letter_code
_entity_poly.pdbx_strand_id
1 'polypeptide(L)'
;MIEIQRRPEVDTSVLPADLPELLKRIYVSRGINSPAQLETAAKGLHSYQKLGGIDAAVELLFKAIQQQKRIIVVGDFDADGATSSALSVLALRMLGSNNVDYLVPNRFEDGYGLSPEVVEQAIEIGAEVIMTVDNGVSSIEGVRFAKEKGLDVLVTDHHLPGHELPMVDAMVNPNLESCAFPSKALAGVGVAFYLMMALCVHMRKLGWFAQQGMAEPKLMELIDLVALGTVADVVPLDENNRILVHQGLQRIRAGKARPGIQALIEVAKRDARRLVASDFGFALGPRINAAGRLDDMSFGVELLMCNNIHAARRMASELDGLNQTRKEIEEGMKQEAIAFCERLEFGEADLPCGLALFQRDWHQGVIGILASRIKDKYHRPVIAFADGGEGSIKGSCRSIPGLHMRDTLDRIDTQNPGLIVKFGGHAMAAGLTIMEKDFERFSKLFDEAVKQDLGETALKGIILSDGELLPEEFSMHTAEFLRAGGPWGQAFPEPIFDGEFKVLHQKLVGEKHLKLMLEPLYKGHPTNVMIDGIAFNVDLRHWPDASVKTVHLAYKLDINEFRGNQSLQLMIDNIEAK
;
A
#
# COMPACT_ATOMS: atom_id res chain seq x y z
N MET A 1 2.69 25.10 10.03
CA MET A 1 1.26 25.23 10.35
C MET A 1 0.49 24.44 9.30
N ILE A 2 -0.42 23.56 9.72
CA ILE A 2 -1.29 22.83 8.79
C ILE A 2 -2.37 23.79 8.30
N GLU A 3 -2.65 23.78 7.00
CA GLU A 3 -3.68 24.62 6.37
C GLU A 3 -4.83 23.72 5.92
N ILE A 4 -6.06 24.01 6.37
CA ILE A 4 -7.26 23.33 5.87
C ILE A 4 -7.71 24.05 4.59
N GLN A 5 -7.67 23.34 3.47
CA GLN A 5 -8.08 23.86 2.18
C GLN A 5 -9.28 23.06 1.66
N ARG A 6 -10.40 23.73 1.38
CA ARG A 6 -11.56 23.10 0.76
C ARG A 6 -11.27 22.78 -0.71
N ARG A 7 -11.68 21.59 -1.16
CA ARG A 7 -11.67 21.21 -2.57
C ARG A 7 -12.56 22.17 -3.37
N PRO A 8 -12.24 22.43 -4.66
CA PRO A 8 -13.08 23.24 -5.52
C PRO A 8 -14.51 22.70 -5.63
N GLU A 9 -15.48 23.58 -5.88
CA GLU A 9 -16.82 23.16 -6.24
C GLU A 9 -16.81 22.38 -7.57
N VAL A 10 -17.67 21.38 -7.66
CA VAL A 10 -17.73 20.44 -8.79
C VAL A 10 -19.16 20.32 -9.31
N ASP A 11 -19.29 20.09 -10.62
CA ASP A 11 -20.58 19.77 -11.22
C ASP A 11 -20.96 18.31 -10.95
N THR A 12 -22.00 18.11 -10.15
CA THR A 12 -22.48 16.78 -9.76
C THR A 12 -23.50 16.18 -10.73
N SER A 13 -23.91 16.92 -11.77
CA SER A 13 -24.93 16.51 -12.74
C SER A 13 -24.54 15.30 -13.59
N VAL A 14 -23.24 15.00 -13.67
CA VAL A 14 -22.68 13.84 -14.39
C VAL A 14 -22.99 12.50 -13.73
N LEU A 15 -23.44 12.50 -12.47
CA LEU A 15 -23.75 11.30 -11.69
C LEU A 15 -25.25 11.07 -11.50
N PRO A 16 -25.68 9.81 -11.24
CA PRO A 16 -27.10 9.46 -11.13
C PRO A 16 -27.83 10.25 -10.04
N ALA A 17 -29.06 10.69 -10.31
CA ALA A 17 -29.82 11.58 -9.43
C ALA A 17 -30.19 10.93 -8.07
N ASP A 18 -30.28 9.60 -8.02
CA ASP A 18 -30.58 8.78 -6.85
C ASP A 18 -29.40 8.63 -5.88
N LEU A 19 -28.20 9.01 -6.29
CA LEU A 19 -27.04 9.05 -5.38
C LEU A 19 -27.15 10.24 -4.42
N PRO A 20 -26.87 10.08 -3.11
CA PRO A 20 -26.79 11.18 -2.16
C PRO A 20 -25.85 12.29 -2.65
N GLU A 21 -26.28 13.55 -2.52
CA GLU A 21 -25.54 14.70 -3.05
C GLU A 21 -24.12 14.81 -2.49
N LEU A 22 -23.96 14.49 -1.20
CA LEU A 22 -22.65 14.42 -0.54
C LEU A 22 -21.70 13.44 -1.25
N LEU A 23 -22.18 12.24 -1.62
CA LEU A 23 -21.37 11.26 -2.35
C LEU A 23 -21.05 11.72 -3.76
N LYS A 24 -21.99 12.37 -4.46
CA LYS A 24 -21.69 12.93 -5.79
C LYS A 24 -20.54 13.92 -5.72
N ARG A 25 -20.61 14.87 -4.78
CA ARG A 25 -19.54 15.86 -4.56
C ARG A 25 -18.19 15.20 -4.30
N ILE A 26 -18.18 14.20 -3.43
CA ILE A 26 -16.97 13.42 -3.08
C ILE A 26 -16.41 12.69 -4.29
N TYR A 27 -17.24 12.00 -5.08
CA TYR A 27 -16.78 11.22 -6.23
C TYR A 27 -16.26 12.09 -7.37
N VAL A 28 -16.99 13.16 -7.74
CA VAL A 28 -16.55 14.05 -8.81
C VAL A 28 -15.26 14.78 -8.40
N SER A 29 -15.11 15.18 -7.13
CA SER A 29 -13.86 15.79 -6.64
C SER A 29 -12.67 14.82 -6.60
N ARG A 30 -12.91 13.53 -6.84
CA ARG A 30 -11.91 12.45 -7.00
C ARG A 30 -11.78 11.97 -8.45
N GLY A 31 -12.33 12.72 -9.41
CA GLY A 31 -12.19 12.45 -10.85
C GLY A 31 -13.18 11.45 -11.43
N ILE A 32 -14.24 11.09 -10.71
CA ILE A 32 -15.33 10.28 -11.26
C ILE A 32 -16.22 11.18 -12.11
N ASN A 33 -16.22 10.94 -13.42
CA ASN A 33 -16.93 11.77 -14.40
C ASN A 33 -18.07 11.03 -15.12
N SER A 34 -18.31 9.76 -14.76
CA SER A 34 -19.42 8.98 -15.31
C SER A 34 -19.93 7.93 -14.33
N PRO A 35 -21.21 7.51 -14.44
CA PRO A 35 -21.77 6.46 -13.60
C PRO A 35 -21.07 5.10 -13.75
N ALA A 36 -20.49 4.81 -14.92
CA ALA A 36 -19.79 3.55 -15.18
C ALA A 36 -18.60 3.34 -14.23
N GLN A 37 -17.91 4.43 -13.86
CA GLN A 37 -16.77 4.39 -12.95
C GLN A 37 -17.16 4.12 -11.49
N LEU A 38 -18.45 4.12 -11.16
CA LEU A 38 -18.98 3.71 -9.84
C LEU A 38 -19.25 2.20 -9.75
N GLU A 39 -19.07 1.45 -10.85
CA GLU A 39 -19.25 0.00 -10.86
C GLU A 39 -18.30 -0.67 -9.87
N THR A 40 -18.85 -1.60 -9.07
CA THR A 40 -18.11 -2.37 -8.07
C THR A 40 -18.22 -3.87 -8.29
N ALA A 41 -19.09 -4.32 -9.21
CA ALA A 41 -19.24 -5.71 -9.56
C ALA A 41 -18.11 -6.19 -10.47
N ALA A 42 -17.76 -7.49 -10.35
CA ALA A 42 -16.67 -8.10 -11.13
C ALA A 42 -16.85 -7.99 -12.66
N LYS A 43 -18.07 -7.77 -13.17
CA LYS A 43 -18.33 -7.51 -14.60
C LYS A 43 -17.70 -6.21 -15.12
N GLY A 44 -17.38 -5.26 -14.22
CA GLY A 44 -16.72 -4.00 -14.55
C GLY A 44 -15.20 -4.12 -14.67
N LEU A 45 -14.61 -5.27 -14.30
CA LEU A 45 -13.18 -5.51 -14.48
C LEU A 45 -12.79 -5.36 -15.95
N HIS A 46 -11.62 -4.76 -16.19
CA HIS A 46 -11.10 -4.63 -17.54
C HIS A 46 -10.82 -6.01 -18.16
N SER A 47 -10.90 -6.10 -19.49
CA SER A 47 -10.58 -7.36 -20.17
C SER A 47 -9.09 -7.66 -20.07
N TYR A 48 -8.76 -8.88 -19.63
CA TYR A 48 -7.39 -9.40 -19.58
C TYR A 48 -6.71 -9.39 -20.96
N GLN A 49 -7.48 -9.41 -22.06
CA GLN A 49 -6.95 -9.41 -23.43
C GLN A 49 -6.16 -8.16 -23.79
N LYS A 50 -6.32 -7.08 -23.02
CA LYS A 50 -5.54 -5.85 -23.19
C LYS A 50 -4.22 -5.87 -22.42
N LEU A 51 -4.02 -6.85 -21.54
CA LEU A 51 -2.79 -7.00 -20.77
C LEU A 51 -1.69 -7.57 -21.66
N GLY A 52 -0.64 -6.77 -21.88
CA GLY A 52 0.47 -7.10 -22.76
C GLY A 52 1.16 -8.39 -22.34
N GLY A 53 1.51 -9.23 -23.32
CA GLY A 53 2.22 -10.50 -23.12
C GLY A 53 1.39 -11.65 -22.50
N ILE A 54 0.11 -11.41 -22.21
CA ILE A 54 -0.77 -12.40 -21.57
C ILE A 54 -0.91 -13.69 -22.37
N ASP A 55 -0.99 -13.61 -23.70
CA ASP A 55 -1.20 -14.78 -24.55
C ASP A 55 0.01 -15.73 -24.52
N ALA A 56 1.23 -15.17 -24.64
CA ALA A 56 2.46 -15.95 -24.56
C ALA A 56 2.63 -16.60 -23.17
N ALA A 57 2.30 -15.87 -22.10
CA ALA A 57 2.35 -16.38 -20.73
C ALA A 57 1.35 -17.53 -20.50
N VAL A 58 0.11 -17.40 -21.02
CA VAL A 58 -0.91 -18.45 -20.95
C VAL A 58 -0.46 -19.69 -21.70
N GLU A 59 0.08 -19.55 -22.91
CA GLU A 59 0.57 -20.71 -23.67
C GLU A 59 1.72 -21.42 -22.97
N LEU A 60 2.67 -20.67 -22.41
CA LEU A 60 3.80 -21.20 -21.67
C LEU A 60 3.33 -22.00 -20.45
N LEU A 61 2.48 -21.40 -19.60
CA LEU A 61 1.95 -22.08 -18.42
C LEU A 61 1.06 -23.27 -18.78
N PHE A 62 0.23 -23.17 -19.81
CA PHE A 62 -0.60 -24.29 -20.25
C PHE A 62 0.26 -25.48 -20.67
N LYS A 63 1.31 -25.26 -21.47
CA LYS A 63 2.27 -26.32 -21.86
C LYS A 63 2.98 -26.91 -20.65
N ALA A 64 3.44 -26.07 -19.73
CA ALA A 64 4.09 -26.52 -18.50
C ALA A 64 3.17 -27.41 -17.65
N ILE A 65 1.90 -27.02 -17.48
CA ILE A 65 0.90 -27.81 -16.75
C ILE A 65 0.58 -29.12 -17.49
N GLN A 66 0.41 -29.07 -18.81
CA GLN A 66 0.14 -30.27 -19.61
C GLN A 66 1.28 -31.30 -19.50
N GLN A 67 2.52 -30.82 -19.43
CA GLN A 67 3.72 -31.65 -19.30
C GLN A 67 4.08 -31.95 -17.84
N GLN A 68 3.35 -31.38 -16.87
CA GLN A 68 3.64 -31.43 -15.43
C GLN A 68 5.08 -31.00 -15.08
N LYS A 69 5.60 -30.01 -15.81
CA LYS A 69 6.89 -29.38 -15.51
C LYS A 69 6.89 -28.83 -14.09
N ARG A 70 8.05 -28.87 -13.43
CA ARG A 70 8.27 -28.23 -12.12
C ARG A 70 8.25 -26.72 -12.27
N ILE A 71 7.15 -26.09 -11.85
CA ILE A 71 6.99 -24.63 -11.84
C ILE A 71 7.38 -24.10 -10.45
N ILE A 72 8.38 -23.23 -10.39
CA ILE A 72 8.76 -22.51 -9.17
C ILE A 72 8.31 -21.05 -9.29
N VAL A 73 7.41 -20.65 -8.40
CA VAL A 73 6.94 -19.26 -8.28
C VAL A 73 7.91 -18.48 -7.41
N VAL A 74 8.60 -17.50 -7.98
CA VAL A 74 9.58 -16.66 -7.27
C VAL A 74 8.94 -15.33 -6.88
N GLY A 75 8.64 -15.17 -5.59
CA GLY A 75 7.97 -13.98 -5.04
C GLY A 75 8.93 -12.90 -4.55
N ASP A 76 8.34 -11.79 -4.07
CA ASP A 76 9.04 -10.75 -3.32
C ASP A 76 8.80 -10.87 -1.79
N PHE A 77 9.61 -10.17 -0.99
CA PHE A 77 9.63 -10.24 0.47
C PHE A 77 8.68 -9.25 1.17
N ASP A 78 7.59 -8.85 0.52
CA ASP A 78 6.52 -8.07 1.15
C ASP A 78 5.12 -8.70 0.98
N ALA A 79 4.09 -7.99 1.40
CA ALA A 79 2.73 -8.49 1.42
C ALA A 79 2.17 -8.71 0.00
N ASP A 80 2.59 -7.93 -0.99
CA ASP A 80 2.16 -8.14 -2.36
C ASP A 80 2.86 -9.37 -2.94
N GLY A 81 4.18 -9.48 -2.79
CA GLY A 81 4.95 -10.66 -3.15
C GLY A 81 4.43 -11.95 -2.49
N ALA A 82 4.09 -11.90 -1.20
CA ALA A 82 3.54 -13.03 -0.47
C ALA A 82 2.13 -13.42 -0.93
N THR A 83 1.24 -12.44 -1.14
CA THR A 83 -0.12 -12.71 -1.66
C THR A 83 -0.10 -13.17 -3.12
N SER A 84 0.81 -12.66 -3.94
CA SER A 84 1.04 -13.07 -5.32
C SER A 84 1.54 -14.50 -5.42
N SER A 85 2.49 -14.87 -4.56
CA SER A 85 3.03 -16.23 -4.46
C SER A 85 1.95 -17.21 -4.04
N ALA A 86 1.24 -16.92 -2.95
CA ALA A 86 0.16 -17.76 -2.46
C ALA A 86 -0.95 -17.92 -3.51
N LEU A 87 -1.38 -16.83 -4.15
CA LEU A 87 -2.40 -16.84 -5.20
C LEU A 87 -1.98 -17.71 -6.38
N SER A 88 -0.76 -17.54 -6.87
CA SER A 88 -0.25 -18.24 -8.06
C SER A 88 -0.13 -19.75 -7.79
N VAL A 89 0.45 -20.14 -6.67
CA VAL A 89 0.57 -21.55 -6.29
C VAL A 89 -0.81 -22.19 -6.14
N LEU A 90 -1.74 -21.56 -5.42
CA LEU A 90 -3.09 -22.07 -5.23
C LEU A 90 -3.84 -22.18 -6.56
N ALA A 91 -3.78 -21.15 -7.39
CA ALA A 91 -4.46 -21.12 -8.69
C ALA A 91 -3.90 -22.17 -9.64
N LEU A 92 -2.57 -22.31 -9.74
CA LEU A 92 -1.93 -23.33 -10.58
C LEU A 92 -2.30 -24.75 -10.13
N ARG A 93 -2.39 -25.01 -8.82
CA ARG A 93 -2.90 -26.28 -8.27
C ARG A 93 -4.37 -26.50 -8.65
N MET A 94 -5.21 -25.47 -8.50
CA MET A 94 -6.63 -25.51 -8.92
C MET A 94 -6.80 -25.78 -10.43
N LEU A 95 -5.82 -25.36 -11.24
CA LEU A 95 -5.81 -25.55 -12.70
C LEU A 95 -5.19 -26.88 -13.15
N GLY A 96 -4.73 -27.72 -12.22
CA GLY A 96 -4.26 -29.08 -12.50
C GLY A 96 -2.74 -29.26 -12.51
N SER A 97 -1.96 -28.27 -12.04
CA SER A 97 -0.54 -28.50 -11.77
C SER A 97 -0.37 -29.27 -10.46
N ASN A 98 0.25 -30.44 -10.52
CA ASN A 98 0.67 -31.17 -9.31
C ASN A 98 2.12 -30.88 -8.94
N ASN A 99 2.85 -30.15 -9.79
CA ASN A 99 4.28 -29.95 -9.67
C ASN A 99 4.63 -28.46 -9.58
N VAL A 100 4.05 -27.78 -8.59
CA VAL A 100 4.24 -26.34 -8.35
C VAL A 100 4.64 -26.08 -6.90
N ASP A 101 5.64 -25.22 -6.76
CA ASP A 101 6.12 -24.70 -5.48
C ASP A 101 6.45 -23.21 -5.60
N TYR A 102 6.91 -22.63 -4.50
CA TYR A 102 7.38 -21.25 -4.47
C TYR A 102 8.77 -21.14 -3.84
N LEU A 103 9.41 -20.02 -4.10
CA LEU A 103 10.66 -19.57 -3.51
C LEU A 103 10.52 -18.08 -3.19
N VAL A 104 10.88 -17.67 -1.98
CA VAL A 104 10.96 -16.25 -1.62
C VAL A 104 12.43 -15.94 -1.30
N PRO A 105 13.06 -14.96 -1.99
CA PRO A 105 14.45 -14.65 -1.78
C PRO A 105 14.70 -14.06 -0.39
N ASN A 106 15.88 -14.32 0.17
CA ASN A 106 16.31 -13.67 1.40
C ASN A 106 16.77 -12.24 1.09
N ARG A 107 16.02 -11.26 1.62
CA ARG A 107 16.31 -9.82 1.43
C ARG A 107 17.75 -9.42 1.77
N PHE A 108 18.39 -10.09 2.74
CA PHE A 108 19.71 -9.71 3.23
C PHE A 108 20.85 -10.37 2.43
N GLU A 109 20.61 -11.56 1.88
CA GLU A 109 21.64 -12.40 1.26
C GLU A 109 21.57 -12.36 -0.26
N ASP A 110 20.36 -12.39 -0.82
CA ASP A 110 20.13 -12.67 -2.25
C ASP A 110 19.92 -11.41 -3.11
N GLY A 111 19.75 -10.24 -2.48
CA GLY A 111 19.39 -9.01 -3.16
C GLY A 111 17.88 -8.90 -3.45
N TYR A 112 17.51 -8.12 -4.47
CA TYR A 112 16.12 -7.87 -4.85
C TYR A 112 15.75 -8.60 -6.15
N GLY A 113 14.59 -9.26 -6.16
CA GLY A 113 14.05 -9.96 -7.33
C GLY A 113 14.82 -11.24 -7.71
N LEU A 114 14.75 -11.62 -8.99
CA LEU A 114 15.42 -12.81 -9.51
C LEU A 114 16.92 -12.53 -9.77
N SER A 115 17.78 -12.90 -8.83
CA SER A 115 19.25 -12.88 -8.99
C SER A 115 19.79 -14.24 -9.44
N PRO A 116 21.05 -14.33 -9.94
CA PRO A 116 21.69 -15.60 -10.25
C PRO A 116 21.66 -16.58 -9.06
N GLU A 117 21.87 -16.09 -7.84
CA GLU A 117 21.83 -16.89 -6.61
C GLU A 117 20.43 -17.49 -6.37
N VAL A 118 19.37 -16.71 -6.57
CA VAL A 118 17.98 -17.21 -6.47
C VAL A 118 17.67 -18.24 -7.55
N VAL A 119 18.25 -18.09 -8.74
CA VAL A 119 18.13 -19.09 -9.81
C VAL A 119 18.87 -20.38 -9.46
N GLU A 120 20.04 -20.30 -8.82
CA GLU A 120 20.72 -21.50 -8.31
C GLU A 120 19.85 -22.24 -7.29
N GLN A 121 19.25 -21.53 -6.32
CA GLN A 121 18.30 -22.11 -5.37
C GLN A 121 17.10 -22.75 -6.06
N ALA A 122 16.54 -22.10 -7.10
CA ALA A 122 15.44 -22.67 -7.88
C ALA A 122 15.85 -23.96 -8.63
N ILE A 123 17.07 -24.01 -9.17
CA ILE A 123 17.62 -25.21 -9.82
C ILE A 123 17.82 -26.34 -8.80
N GLU A 124 18.29 -26.05 -7.60
CA GLU A 124 18.47 -27.04 -6.53
C GLU A 124 17.16 -27.75 -6.15
N ILE A 125 16.03 -27.04 -6.17
CA ILE A 125 14.69 -27.61 -5.96
C ILE A 125 14.03 -28.14 -7.25
N GLY A 126 14.80 -28.23 -8.33
CA GLY A 126 14.45 -28.89 -9.58
C GLY A 126 13.58 -28.08 -10.53
N ALA A 127 13.64 -26.74 -10.49
CA ALA A 127 12.88 -25.89 -11.40
C ALA A 127 13.10 -26.28 -12.87
N GLU A 128 12.00 -26.33 -13.63
CA GLU A 128 12.01 -26.39 -15.10
C GLU A 128 11.41 -25.11 -15.70
N VAL A 129 10.52 -24.46 -14.94
CA VAL A 129 9.93 -23.16 -15.26
C VAL A 129 10.03 -22.28 -14.03
N ILE A 130 10.57 -21.08 -14.19
CA ILE A 130 10.53 -20.01 -13.18
C ILE A 130 9.41 -19.05 -13.57
N MET A 131 8.50 -18.77 -12.64
CA MET A 131 7.50 -17.72 -12.76
C MET A 131 7.75 -16.68 -11.67
N THR A 132 8.27 -15.50 -12.02
CA THR A 132 8.37 -14.42 -11.04
C THR A 132 7.00 -13.80 -10.81
N VAL A 133 6.75 -13.39 -9.57
CA VAL A 133 5.55 -12.63 -9.19
C VAL A 133 5.96 -11.43 -8.37
N ASP A 134 5.41 -10.27 -8.73
CA ASP A 134 5.71 -8.99 -8.08
C ASP A 134 7.19 -8.54 -8.20
N ASN A 135 7.92 -9.16 -9.12
CA ASN A 135 9.31 -8.80 -9.42
C ASN A 135 9.70 -9.33 -10.81
N GLY A 136 10.92 -8.98 -11.23
CA GLY A 136 11.56 -9.60 -12.39
C GLY A 136 11.69 -8.71 -13.62
N VAL A 137 10.97 -7.58 -13.72
CA VAL A 137 11.05 -6.70 -14.91
C VAL A 137 12.45 -6.09 -15.10
N SER A 138 13.24 -6.00 -14.02
CA SER A 138 14.62 -5.50 -14.04
C SER A 138 15.67 -6.59 -13.82
N SER A 139 15.29 -7.87 -13.75
CA SER A 139 16.18 -8.98 -13.39
C SER A 139 17.00 -9.51 -14.57
N ILE A 140 17.78 -8.65 -15.23
CA ILE A 140 18.54 -8.99 -16.44
C ILE A 140 19.52 -10.14 -16.21
N GLU A 141 20.36 -10.02 -15.18
CA GLU A 141 21.39 -11.01 -14.85
C GLU A 141 20.82 -12.37 -14.47
N GLY A 142 19.84 -12.39 -13.56
CA GLY A 142 19.20 -13.62 -13.11
C GLY A 142 18.45 -14.31 -14.24
N VAL A 143 17.70 -13.57 -15.07
CA VAL A 143 17.04 -14.15 -16.24
C VAL A 143 18.07 -14.74 -17.22
N ARG A 144 19.13 -13.99 -17.55
CA ARG A 144 20.18 -14.51 -18.44
C ARG A 144 20.77 -15.81 -17.92
N PHE A 145 21.10 -15.86 -16.64
CA PHE A 145 21.63 -17.07 -16.02
C PHE A 145 20.62 -18.24 -16.06
N ALA A 146 19.33 -17.99 -15.78
CA ALA A 146 18.29 -19.00 -15.91
C ALA A 146 18.18 -19.56 -17.34
N LYS A 147 18.26 -18.69 -18.35
CA LYS A 147 18.25 -19.10 -19.77
C LYS A 147 19.50 -19.91 -20.14
N GLU A 148 20.68 -19.54 -19.64
CA GLU A 148 21.92 -20.32 -19.83
C GLU A 148 21.82 -21.74 -19.24
N LYS A 149 21.01 -21.91 -18.19
CA LYS A 149 20.72 -23.20 -17.56
C LYS A 149 19.56 -23.96 -18.22
N GLY A 150 18.96 -23.40 -19.29
CA GLY A 150 17.91 -24.05 -20.06
C GLY A 150 16.52 -23.99 -19.43
N LEU A 151 16.29 -23.07 -18.48
CA LEU A 151 14.99 -22.88 -17.85
C LEU A 151 14.07 -22.05 -18.74
N ASP A 152 12.77 -22.33 -18.67
CA ASP A 152 11.74 -21.40 -19.15
C ASP A 152 11.50 -20.34 -18.06
N VAL A 153 11.38 -19.07 -18.45
CA VAL A 153 11.21 -17.94 -17.54
C VAL A 153 10.01 -17.10 -17.97
N LEU A 154 9.05 -16.99 -17.05
CA LEU A 154 7.90 -16.10 -17.12
C LEU A 154 8.06 -14.99 -16.08
N VAL A 155 8.05 -13.75 -16.52
CA VAL A 155 8.02 -12.60 -15.60
C VAL A 155 6.61 -12.06 -15.46
N THR A 156 6.09 -12.00 -14.24
CA THR A 156 4.87 -11.24 -13.91
C THR A 156 5.20 -10.18 -12.87
N ASP A 157 5.00 -8.93 -13.25
CA ASP A 157 5.45 -7.78 -12.48
C ASP A 157 4.54 -6.58 -12.77
N HIS A 158 4.63 -5.57 -11.93
CA HIS A 158 3.93 -4.31 -12.08
C HIS A 158 4.85 -3.09 -11.94
N HIS A 159 6.12 -3.28 -11.56
CA HIS A 159 7.10 -2.21 -11.51
C HIS A 159 7.34 -1.55 -12.87
N LEU A 160 7.83 -0.30 -12.86
CA LEU A 160 8.20 0.39 -14.09
C LEU A 160 9.37 -0.35 -14.77
N PRO A 161 9.29 -0.58 -16.09
CA PRO A 161 10.37 -1.19 -16.84
C PRO A 161 11.60 -0.27 -16.90
N GLY A 162 12.80 -0.88 -16.87
CA GLY A 162 14.04 -0.16 -17.16
C GLY A 162 14.26 0.06 -18.67
N HIS A 163 15.37 0.72 -19.03
CA HIS A 163 15.75 0.93 -20.44
C HIS A 163 15.98 -0.38 -21.21
N GLU A 164 16.50 -1.39 -20.51
CA GLU A 164 16.69 -2.73 -21.03
C GLU A 164 15.76 -3.68 -20.28
N LEU A 165 15.14 -4.60 -21.04
CA LEU A 165 14.27 -5.64 -20.51
C LEU A 165 14.98 -6.99 -20.55
N PRO A 166 14.77 -7.87 -19.55
CA PRO A 166 15.32 -9.21 -19.56
C PRO A 166 14.72 -10.04 -20.70
N MET A 167 15.56 -10.91 -21.30
CA MET A 167 15.14 -11.82 -22.36
C MET A 167 14.44 -13.06 -21.79
N VAL A 168 13.13 -12.96 -21.63
CA VAL A 168 12.24 -14.00 -21.06
C VAL A 168 11.40 -14.68 -22.14
N ASP A 169 10.82 -15.84 -21.82
CA ASP A 169 9.90 -16.54 -22.73
C ASP A 169 8.52 -15.87 -22.79
N ALA A 170 8.11 -15.24 -21.68
CA ALA A 170 6.94 -14.39 -21.62
C ALA A 170 7.07 -13.35 -20.50
N MET A 171 6.48 -12.17 -20.70
CA MET A 171 6.42 -11.10 -19.71
C MET A 171 5.02 -10.51 -19.65
N VAL A 172 4.45 -10.42 -18.45
CA VAL A 172 3.17 -9.75 -18.22
C VAL A 172 3.40 -8.62 -17.23
N ASN A 173 3.34 -7.38 -17.73
CA ASN A 173 3.44 -6.19 -16.89
C ASN A 173 2.58 -5.06 -17.48
N PRO A 174 1.66 -4.46 -16.70
CA PRO A 174 0.79 -3.38 -17.15
C PRO A 174 1.57 -2.13 -17.57
N ASN A 175 2.76 -1.89 -17.02
CA ASN A 175 3.59 -0.71 -17.25
C ASN A 175 4.56 -0.83 -18.43
N LEU A 176 4.52 -1.93 -19.19
CA LEU A 176 5.22 -2.00 -20.48
C LEU A 176 4.64 -0.98 -21.46
N GLU A 177 5.51 -0.33 -22.24
CA GLU A 177 5.11 0.65 -23.26
C GLU A 177 4.12 0.06 -24.28
N SER A 178 4.28 -1.22 -24.61
CA SER A 178 3.43 -1.94 -25.56
C SER A 178 2.08 -2.40 -24.98
N CYS A 179 1.87 -2.27 -23.67
CA CYS A 179 0.69 -2.78 -22.99
C CYS A 179 -0.49 -1.79 -23.09
N ALA A 180 -1.62 -2.25 -23.65
CA ALA A 180 -2.83 -1.44 -23.80
C ALA A 180 -3.81 -1.55 -22.61
N PHE A 181 -3.41 -2.24 -21.53
CA PHE A 181 -4.28 -2.43 -20.37
C PHE A 181 -4.54 -1.08 -19.69
N PRO A 182 -5.81 -0.71 -19.41
CA PRO A 182 -6.13 0.64 -18.93
C PRO A 182 -5.58 0.94 -17.53
N SER A 183 -5.60 -0.04 -16.63
CA SER A 183 -5.13 0.12 -15.26
C SER A 183 -3.63 -0.13 -15.17
N LYS A 184 -2.85 0.95 -15.15
CA LYS A 184 -1.40 0.92 -14.91
C LYS A 184 -1.04 0.74 -13.43
N ALA A 185 -2.05 0.76 -12.57
CA ALA A 185 -1.93 0.70 -11.12
C ALA A 185 -2.14 -0.70 -10.55
N LEU A 186 -2.23 -1.77 -11.36
CA LEU A 186 -2.30 -3.12 -10.80
C LEU A 186 -1.11 -3.37 -9.86
N ALA A 187 -1.39 -3.99 -8.72
CA ALA A 187 -0.39 -4.63 -7.88
C ALA A 187 0.09 -5.96 -8.51
N GLY A 188 1.22 -6.50 -8.08
CA GLY A 188 1.74 -7.79 -8.51
C GLY A 188 0.70 -8.91 -8.38
N VAL A 189 -0.05 -8.94 -7.27
CA VAL A 189 -1.11 -9.95 -7.05
C VAL A 189 -2.26 -9.79 -8.05
N GLY A 190 -2.52 -8.57 -8.48
CA GLY A 190 -3.51 -8.25 -9.51
C GLY A 190 -3.06 -8.80 -10.87
N VAL A 191 -1.80 -8.58 -11.25
CA VAL A 191 -1.22 -9.12 -12.49
C VAL A 191 -1.30 -10.65 -12.50
N ALA A 192 -0.87 -11.29 -11.40
CA ALA A 192 -0.95 -12.75 -11.24
C ALA A 192 -2.40 -13.25 -11.35
N PHE A 193 -3.37 -12.58 -10.70
CA PHE A 193 -4.78 -12.93 -10.80
C PHE A 193 -5.33 -12.86 -12.23
N TYR A 194 -5.00 -11.79 -12.96
CA TYR A 194 -5.39 -11.63 -14.35
C TYR A 194 -4.82 -12.73 -15.26
N LEU A 195 -3.56 -13.11 -15.06
CA LEU A 195 -2.94 -14.25 -15.75
C LEU A 195 -3.64 -15.57 -15.45
N MET A 196 -3.93 -15.86 -14.18
CA MET A 196 -4.64 -17.09 -13.80
C MET A 196 -6.05 -17.14 -14.39
N MET A 197 -6.76 -16.00 -14.42
CA MET A 197 -8.05 -15.90 -15.10
C MET A 197 -7.95 -16.18 -16.60
N ALA A 198 -6.97 -15.59 -17.28
CA ALA A 198 -6.74 -15.81 -18.70
C ALA A 198 -6.44 -17.28 -19.00
N LEU A 199 -5.59 -17.91 -18.18
CA LEU A 199 -5.24 -19.33 -18.28
C LEU A 199 -6.46 -20.24 -18.07
N CYS A 200 -7.29 -19.96 -17.07
CA CYS A 200 -8.54 -20.69 -16.83
C CYS A 200 -9.50 -20.61 -18.02
N VAL A 201 -9.67 -19.42 -18.60
CA VAL A 201 -10.51 -19.22 -19.79
C VAL A 201 -9.95 -19.98 -21.00
N HIS A 202 -8.62 -19.97 -21.19
CA HIS A 202 -7.96 -20.72 -22.25
C HIS A 202 -8.17 -22.23 -22.10
N MET A 203 -7.92 -22.78 -20.90
CA MET A 203 -8.15 -24.19 -20.57
C MET A 203 -9.61 -24.61 -20.78
N ARG A 204 -10.58 -23.76 -20.40
CA ARG A 204 -12.01 -23.99 -20.66
C ARG A 204 -12.29 -24.12 -22.15
N LYS A 205 -11.76 -23.21 -22.97
CA LYS A 205 -11.94 -23.23 -24.44
C LYS A 205 -11.38 -24.50 -25.08
N LEU A 206 -10.29 -25.03 -24.56
CA LEU A 206 -9.69 -26.29 -25.02
C LEU A 206 -10.39 -27.54 -24.47
N GLY A 207 -11.38 -27.40 -23.60
CA GLY A 207 -12.04 -28.53 -22.95
C GLY A 207 -11.14 -29.28 -21.95
N TRP A 208 -10.06 -28.64 -21.47
CA TRP A 208 -9.03 -29.24 -20.61
C TRP A 208 -9.64 -29.88 -19.35
N PHE A 209 -10.50 -29.16 -18.63
CA PHE A 209 -11.09 -29.65 -17.39
C PHE A 209 -11.93 -30.91 -17.60
N ALA A 210 -12.70 -30.98 -18.69
CA ALA A 210 -13.47 -32.17 -19.05
C ALA A 210 -12.56 -33.36 -19.40
N GLN A 211 -11.46 -33.11 -20.13
CA GLN A 211 -10.47 -34.13 -20.47
C GLN A 211 -9.76 -34.70 -19.25
N GLN A 212 -9.48 -33.86 -18.24
CA GLN A 212 -8.84 -34.26 -16.99
C GLN A 212 -9.83 -34.79 -15.93
N GLY A 213 -11.14 -34.78 -16.21
CA GLY A 213 -12.17 -35.15 -15.23
C GLY A 213 -12.23 -34.20 -14.02
N MET A 214 -11.81 -32.95 -14.19
CA MET A 214 -11.76 -31.92 -13.15
C MET A 214 -12.96 -30.97 -13.25
N ALA A 215 -13.42 -30.49 -12.10
CA ALA A 215 -14.35 -29.36 -12.08
C ALA A 215 -13.61 -28.07 -12.45
N GLU A 216 -14.28 -27.20 -13.20
CA GLU A 216 -13.71 -25.89 -13.52
C GLU A 216 -13.52 -25.05 -12.23
N PRO A 217 -12.31 -24.53 -11.97
CA PRO A 217 -12.02 -23.81 -10.75
C PRO A 217 -12.65 -22.41 -10.72
N LYS A 218 -13.09 -21.99 -9.53
CA LYS A 218 -13.64 -20.65 -9.29
C LYS A 218 -12.55 -19.73 -8.76
N LEU A 219 -11.78 -19.08 -9.64
CA LEU A 219 -10.66 -18.23 -9.23
C LEU A 219 -11.06 -17.01 -8.38
N MET A 220 -12.31 -16.55 -8.49
CA MET A 220 -12.88 -15.54 -7.57
C MET A 220 -12.87 -15.98 -6.10
N GLU A 221 -12.57 -17.25 -5.80
CA GLU A 221 -12.36 -17.71 -4.43
C GLU A 221 -11.05 -17.22 -3.81
N LEU A 222 -10.11 -16.70 -4.61
CA LEU A 222 -8.82 -16.14 -4.19
C LEU A 222 -8.79 -14.61 -4.19
N ILE A 223 -9.91 -13.94 -4.49
CA ILE A 223 -9.98 -12.47 -4.64
C ILE A 223 -9.71 -11.71 -3.32
N ASP A 224 -9.83 -12.38 -2.18
CA ASP A 224 -9.45 -11.82 -0.88
C ASP A 224 -7.92 -11.65 -0.73
N LEU A 225 -7.11 -12.54 -1.32
CA LEU A 225 -5.67 -12.34 -1.44
C LEU A 225 -5.34 -11.13 -2.31
N VAL A 226 -6.03 -10.99 -3.45
CA VAL A 226 -5.85 -9.85 -4.37
C VAL A 226 -6.14 -8.53 -3.68
N ALA A 227 -7.25 -8.45 -2.94
CA ALA A 227 -7.62 -7.24 -2.22
C ALA A 227 -6.62 -6.88 -1.12
N LEU A 228 -6.09 -7.88 -0.40
CA LEU A 228 -5.08 -7.66 0.64
C LEU A 228 -3.77 -7.15 0.04
N GLY A 229 -3.22 -7.82 -0.99
CA GLY A 229 -1.97 -7.41 -1.63
C GLY A 229 -2.08 -6.02 -2.27
N THR A 230 -3.16 -5.77 -3.03
CA THR A 230 -3.40 -4.47 -3.69
C THR A 230 -3.39 -3.30 -2.69
N VAL A 231 -4.02 -3.45 -1.52
CA VAL A 231 -4.03 -2.36 -0.53
C VAL A 231 -2.74 -2.30 0.28
N ALA A 232 -2.11 -3.45 0.55
CA ALA A 232 -0.85 -3.50 1.28
C ALA A 232 0.32 -2.89 0.49
N ASP A 233 0.26 -2.97 -0.84
CA ASP A 233 1.23 -2.36 -1.75
C ASP A 233 1.01 -0.86 -1.99
N VAL A 234 -0.12 -0.32 -1.51
CA VAL A 234 -0.43 1.11 -1.59
C VAL A 234 -0.46 1.61 -3.05
N VAL A 235 -0.85 0.76 -4.00
CA VAL A 235 -1.11 1.19 -5.38
C VAL A 235 -2.37 2.05 -5.47
N PRO A 236 -2.47 2.96 -6.46
CA PRO A 236 -3.68 3.72 -6.71
C PRO A 236 -4.94 2.85 -6.79
N LEU A 237 -5.99 3.20 -6.04
CA LEU A 237 -7.31 2.61 -6.17
C LEU A 237 -8.06 3.25 -7.34
N ASP A 238 -7.57 2.98 -8.55
CA ASP A 238 -8.27 3.30 -9.79
C ASP A 238 -9.56 2.47 -9.95
N GLU A 239 -10.30 2.66 -11.05
CA GLU A 239 -11.55 1.94 -11.30
C GLU A 239 -11.41 0.42 -11.16
N ASN A 240 -10.37 -0.15 -11.75
CA ASN A 240 -10.16 -1.59 -11.76
C ASN A 240 -9.79 -2.12 -10.37
N ASN A 241 -8.85 -1.47 -9.69
CA ASN A 241 -8.43 -1.86 -8.34
C ASN A 241 -9.54 -1.67 -7.31
N ARG A 242 -10.39 -0.65 -7.44
CA ARG A 242 -11.58 -0.51 -6.57
C ARG A 242 -12.52 -1.70 -6.69
N ILE A 243 -12.74 -2.22 -7.89
CA ILE A 243 -13.56 -3.43 -8.09
C ILE A 243 -12.90 -4.65 -7.42
N LEU A 244 -11.60 -4.89 -7.65
CA LEU A 244 -10.88 -6.01 -7.03
C LEU A 244 -10.95 -5.97 -5.50
N VAL A 245 -10.63 -4.81 -4.91
CA VAL A 245 -10.64 -4.61 -3.45
C VAL A 245 -12.07 -4.72 -2.90
N HIS A 246 -13.07 -4.14 -3.57
CA HIS A 246 -14.45 -4.25 -3.17
C HIS A 246 -14.92 -5.72 -3.14
N GLN A 247 -14.64 -6.49 -4.19
CA GLN A 247 -15.01 -7.91 -4.26
C GLN A 247 -14.33 -8.74 -3.17
N GLY A 248 -13.05 -8.50 -2.87
CA GLY A 248 -12.35 -9.13 -1.75
C GLY A 248 -12.96 -8.80 -0.39
N LEU A 249 -13.27 -7.54 -0.12
CA LEU A 249 -13.95 -7.12 1.11
C LEU A 249 -15.32 -7.78 1.25
N GLN A 250 -16.13 -7.83 0.19
CA GLN A 250 -17.45 -8.48 0.22
C GLN A 250 -17.33 -9.98 0.51
N ARG A 251 -16.34 -10.65 -0.09
CA ARG A 251 -16.07 -12.07 0.18
C ARG A 251 -15.76 -12.31 1.66
N ILE A 252 -14.89 -11.49 2.25
CA ILE A 252 -14.52 -11.60 3.67
C ILE A 252 -15.74 -11.34 4.56
N ARG A 253 -16.47 -10.24 4.31
CA ARG A 253 -17.67 -9.87 5.10
C ARG A 253 -18.78 -10.91 5.02
N ALA A 254 -18.85 -11.66 3.92
CA ALA A 254 -19.75 -12.81 3.76
C ALA A 254 -19.29 -14.09 4.47
N GLY A 255 -18.20 -14.05 5.25
CA GLY A 255 -17.67 -15.20 5.99
C GLY A 255 -16.96 -16.23 5.11
N LYS A 256 -16.50 -15.83 3.92
CA LYS A 256 -15.83 -16.71 2.94
C LYS A 256 -14.34 -16.41 2.78
N ALA A 257 -13.75 -15.71 3.75
CA ALA A 257 -12.32 -15.42 3.78
C ALA A 257 -11.50 -16.71 3.85
N ARG A 258 -10.31 -16.72 3.22
CA ARG A 258 -9.33 -17.77 3.43
C ARG A 258 -8.95 -17.88 4.92
N PRO A 259 -8.66 -19.10 5.43
CA PRO A 259 -8.30 -19.30 6.83
C PRO A 259 -7.14 -18.42 7.31
N GLY A 260 -6.13 -18.21 6.47
CA GLY A 260 -5.00 -17.31 6.77
C GLY A 260 -5.42 -15.87 7.02
N ILE A 261 -6.21 -15.29 6.12
CA ILE A 261 -6.74 -13.92 6.26
C ILE A 261 -7.66 -13.83 7.47
N GLN A 262 -8.54 -14.81 7.69
CA GLN A 262 -9.43 -14.84 8.85
C GLN A 262 -8.63 -14.85 10.16
N ALA A 263 -7.56 -15.63 10.25
CA ALA A 263 -6.68 -15.64 11.41
C ALA A 263 -5.97 -14.29 11.63
N LEU A 264 -5.51 -13.62 10.56
CA LEU A 264 -4.94 -12.26 10.64
C LEU A 264 -5.95 -11.23 11.16
N ILE A 265 -7.21 -11.30 10.72
CA ILE A 265 -8.30 -10.43 11.21
C ILE A 265 -8.49 -10.62 12.72
N GLU A 266 -8.50 -11.87 13.18
CA GLU A 266 -8.68 -12.22 14.60
C GLU A 266 -7.54 -11.68 15.48
N VAL A 267 -6.27 -11.93 15.12
CA VAL A 267 -5.11 -11.42 15.90
C VAL A 267 -5.00 -9.89 15.83
N ALA A 268 -5.45 -9.29 14.72
CA ALA A 268 -5.57 -7.85 14.58
C ALA A 268 -6.71 -7.22 15.39
N LYS A 269 -7.55 -8.04 16.06
CA LYS A 269 -8.72 -7.61 16.82
C LYS A 269 -9.71 -6.80 15.98
N ARG A 270 -9.89 -7.17 14.71
CA ARG A 270 -10.85 -6.56 13.78
C ARG A 270 -12.09 -7.44 13.61
N ASP A 271 -13.21 -6.83 13.25
CA ASP A 271 -14.43 -7.57 12.86
C ASP A 271 -14.49 -7.73 11.34
N ALA A 272 -14.44 -8.97 10.87
CA ALA A 272 -14.52 -9.32 9.45
C ALA A 272 -15.76 -8.71 8.76
N ARG A 273 -16.89 -8.60 9.46
CA ARG A 273 -18.15 -8.07 8.91
C ARG A 273 -18.10 -6.58 8.61
N ARG A 274 -17.16 -5.86 9.23
CA ARG A 274 -17.01 -4.41 9.11
C ARG A 274 -15.66 -4.01 8.52
N LEU A 275 -14.80 -4.96 8.19
CA LEU A 275 -13.46 -4.72 7.65
C LEU A 275 -13.52 -3.73 6.49
N VAL A 276 -12.68 -2.69 6.49
CA VAL A 276 -12.55 -1.71 5.41
C VAL A 276 -11.17 -1.81 4.77
N ALA A 277 -10.96 -1.16 3.62
CA ALA A 277 -9.69 -1.23 2.89
C ALA A 277 -8.50 -0.81 3.76
N SER A 278 -8.62 0.25 4.56
CA SER A 278 -7.56 0.70 5.47
C SER A 278 -7.13 -0.35 6.51
N ASP A 279 -8.02 -1.29 6.89
CA ASP A 279 -7.62 -2.40 7.77
C ASP A 279 -6.60 -3.33 7.09
N PHE A 280 -6.64 -3.49 5.76
CA PHE A 280 -5.60 -4.23 5.05
C PHE A 280 -4.24 -3.55 5.18
N GLY A 281 -4.15 -2.25 4.90
CA GLY A 281 -2.89 -1.50 4.92
C GLY A 281 -2.30 -1.27 6.32
N PHE A 282 -3.15 -1.09 7.35
CA PHE A 282 -2.69 -0.71 8.69
C PHE A 282 -2.76 -1.83 9.73
N ALA A 283 -3.58 -2.87 9.51
CA ALA A 283 -3.76 -3.95 10.47
C ALA A 283 -3.21 -5.29 9.93
N LEU A 284 -3.56 -5.69 8.71
CA LEU A 284 -3.20 -7.02 8.21
C LEU A 284 -1.81 -7.03 7.54
N GLY A 285 -1.59 -6.19 6.53
CA GLY A 285 -0.35 -6.11 5.76
C GLY A 285 0.92 -5.97 6.62
N PRO A 286 0.96 -5.12 7.67
CA PRO A 286 2.14 -4.99 8.52
C PRO A 286 2.55 -6.29 9.24
N ARG A 287 1.60 -7.19 9.53
CA ARG A 287 1.89 -8.49 10.17
C ARG A 287 2.56 -9.45 9.20
N ILE A 288 2.15 -9.45 7.94
CA ILE A 288 2.80 -10.22 6.89
C ILE A 288 4.21 -9.67 6.65
N ASN A 289 4.33 -8.35 6.50
CA ASN A 289 5.60 -7.64 6.31
C ASN A 289 6.57 -7.74 7.50
N ALA A 290 6.11 -8.15 8.67
CA ALA A 290 6.99 -8.37 9.81
C ALA A 290 7.88 -9.60 9.62
N ALA A 291 7.40 -10.63 8.93
CA ALA A 291 8.17 -11.85 8.62
C ALA A 291 9.41 -11.52 7.77
N GLY A 292 9.21 -10.90 6.60
CA GLY A 292 10.31 -10.53 5.69
C GLY A 292 11.30 -9.48 6.23
N ARG A 293 11.09 -8.95 7.44
CA ARG A 293 12.00 -7.97 8.08
C ARG A 293 12.81 -8.53 9.23
N LEU A 294 12.33 -9.58 9.88
CA LEU A 294 12.90 -10.10 11.12
C LEU A 294 13.27 -11.59 11.04
N ASP A 295 12.71 -12.33 10.08
CA ASP A 295 12.83 -13.78 10.00
C ASP A 295 12.68 -14.22 8.52
N ASP A 296 11.94 -15.30 8.25
CA ASP A 296 11.66 -15.86 6.93
C ASP A 296 10.27 -15.46 6.40
N MET A 297 10.20 -14.89 5.18
CA MET A 297 8.92 -14.49 4.57
C MET A 297 8.03 -15.68 4.16
N SER A 298 8.60 -16.89 4.06
CA SER A 298 7.86 -18.12 3.76
C SER A 298 6.70 -18.34 4.75
N PHE A 299 6.82 -17.90 6.01
CA PHE A 299 5.73 -17.93 6.99
C PHE A 299 4.49 -17.17 6.53
N GLY A 300 4.66 -16.00 5.90
CA GLY A 300 3.57 -15.20 5.36
C GLY A 300 2.85 -15.93 4.23
N VAL A 301 3.61 -16.54 3.31
CA VAL A 301 3.07 -17.31 2.19
C VAL A 301 2.33 -18.55 2.67
N GLU A 302 2.92 -19.33 3.58
CA GLU A 302 2.30 -20.53 4.16
C GLU A 302 0.99 -20.21 4.89
N LEU A 303 0.95 -19.12 5.66
CA LEU A 303 -0.28 -18.68 6.31
C LEU A 303 -1.40 -18.42 5.30
N LEU A 304 -1.08 -17.70 4.22
CA LEU A 304 -2.06 -17.34 3.17
C LEU A 304 -2.51 -18.56 2.36
N MET A 305 -1.63 -19.54 2.15
CA MET A 305 -1.95 -20.80 1.49
C MET A 305 -2.73 -21.77 2.38
N CYS A 306 -2.64 -21.63 3.71
CA CYS A 306 -3.23 -22.56 4.66
C CYS A 306 -4.74 -22.76 4.46
N ASN A 307 -5.18 -24.01 4.50
CA ASN A 307 -6.59 -24.43 4.41
C ASN A 307 -7.19 -24.84 5.77
N ASN A 308 -6.42 -24.80 6.85
CA ASN A 308 -6.84 -25.19 8.20
C ASN A 308 -6.79 -24.00 9.16
N ILE A 309 -7.94 -23.62 9.71
CA ILE A 309 -8.05 -22.44 10.58
C ILE A 309 -7.22 -22.55 11.87
N HIS A 310 -7.03 -23.76 12.43
CA HIS A 310 -6.24 -23.95 13.65
C HIS A 310 -4.75 -23.78 13.37
N ALA A 311 -4.26 -24.27 12.23
CA ALA A 311 -2.87 -24.04 11.81
C ALA A 311 -2.65 -22.56 11.46
N ALA A 312 -3.58 -21.95 10.72
CA ALA A 312 -3.55 -20.54 10.38
C ALA A 312 -3.48 -19.64 11.63
N ARG A 313 -4.26 -19.94 12.68
CA ARG A 313 -4.21 -19.19 13.95
C ARG A 313 -2.85 -19.22 14.65
N ARG A 314 -2.13 -20.37 14.59
CA ARG A 314 -0.78 -20.46 15.16
C ARG A 314 0.19 -19.57 14.40
N MET A 315 0.25 -19.72 13.07
CA MET A 315 1.11 -18.90 12.20
C MET A 315 0.77 -17.41 12.32
N ALA A 316 -0.52 -17.03 12.36
CA ALA A 316 -0.92 -15.63 12.54
C ALA A 316 -0.49 -15.06 13.90
N SER A 317 -0.47 -15.88 14.96
CA SER A 317 0.03 -15.47 16.27
C SER A 317 1.54 -15.25 16.27
N GLU A 318 2.30 -16.05 15.52
CA GLU A 318 3.75 -15.86 15.35
C GLU A 318 4.05 -14.56 14.60
N LEU A 319 3.34 -14.30 13.49
CA LEU A 319 3.44 -13.04 12.75
C LEU A 319 3.04 -11.82 13.59
N ASP A 320 2.01 -11.94 14.44
CA ASP A 320 1.62 -10.87 15.36
C ASP A 320 2.72 -10.60 16.39
N GLY A 321 3.37 -11.65 16.91
CA GLY A 321 4.54 -11.56 17.78
C GLY A 321 5.70 -10.82 17.11
N LEU A 322 6.07 -11.21 15.88
CA LEU A 322 7.11 -10.52 15.10
C LEU A 322 6.76 -9.05 14.85
N ASN A 323 5.50 -8.75 14.52
CA ASN A 323 5.02 -7.38 14.33
C ASN A 323 5.07 -6.56 15.62
N GLN A 324 4.79 -7.18 16.77
CA GLN A 324 4.89 -6.52 18.08
C GLN A 324 6.35 -6.23 18.43
N THR A 325 7.26 -7.19 18.28
CA THR A 325 8.70 -6.98 18.43
C THR A 325 9.20 -5.86 17.51
N ARG A 326 8.77 -5.87 16.24
CA ARG A 326 9.09 -4.82 15.28
C ARG A 326 8.62 -3.44 15.73
N LYS A 327 7.40 -3.33 16.26
CA LYS A 327 6.86 -2.07 16.81
C LYS A 327 7.59 -1.61 18.06
N GLU A 328 8.02 -2.53 18.92
CA GLU A 328 8.81 -2.21 20.13
C GLU A 328 10.18 -1.65 19.76
N ILE A 329 10.85 -2.28 18.79
CA ILE A 329 12.10 -1.78 18.21
C ILE A 329 11.86 -0.39 17.59
N GLU A 330 10.82 -0.23 16.76
CA GLU A 330 10.48 1.06 16.16
C GLU A 330 10.16 2.14 17.20
N GLU A 331 9.46 1.82 18.29
CA GLU A 331 9.12 2.80 19.33
C GLU A 331 10.35 3.23 20.14
N GLY A 332 11.26 2.31 20.47
CA GLY A 332 12.53 2.64 21.11
C GLY A 332 13.37 3.60 20.25
N MET A 333 13.53 3.26 18.97
CA MET A 333 14.22 4.10 17.99
C MET A 333 13.55 5.46 17.77
N LYS A 334 12.22 5.50 17.85
CA LYS A 334 11.45 6.74 17.68
C LYS A 334 11.69 7.72 18.81
N GLN A 335 11.89 7.27 20.05
CA GLN A 335 12.24 8.16 21.16
C GLN A 335 13.60 8.82 20.95
N GLU A 336 14.58 8.05 20.50
CA GLU A 336 15.90 8.57 20.11
C GLU A 336 15.75 9.60 18.99
N ALA A 337 15.03 9.26 17.91
CA ALA A 337 14.79 10.14 16.77
C ALA A 337 14.08 11.46 17.16
N ILE A 338 13.12 11.43 18.09
CA ILE A 338 12.46 12.65 18.60
C ILE A 338 13.46 13.55 19.31
N ALA A 339 14.29 12.99 20.20
CA ALA A 339 15.32 13.75 20.90
C ALA A 339 16.35 14.37 19.92
N PHE A 340 16.66 13.70 18.80
CA PHE A 340 17.48 14.29 17.73
C PHE A 340 16.74 15.39 16.96
N CYS A 341 15.48 15.18 16.58
CA CYS A 341 14.65 16.17 15.88
C CYS A 341 14.39 17.44 16.69
N GLU A 342 14.34 17.36 18.01
CA GLU A 342 14.21 18.52 18.92
C GLU A 342 15.49 19.35 18.96
N ARG A 343 16.66 18.73 18.76
CA ARG A 343 17.95 19.44 18.63
C ARG A 343 18.17 20.05 17.25
N LEU A 344 17.44 19.58 16.24
CA LEU A 344 17.48 20.09 14.87
C LEU A 344 16.50 21.25 14.72
N GLU A 345 17.01 22.47 14.87
CA GLU A 345 16.31 23.70 14.52
C GLU A 345 16.84 24.23 13.19
N PHE A 346 16.01 24.16 12.15
CA PHE A 346 16.26 24.88 10.91
C PHE A 346 15.55 26.23 10.99
N GLY A 347 16.22 27.32 10.57
CA GLY A 347 15.55 28.62 10.42
C GLY A 347 14.52 28.56 9.27
N GLU A 348 13.33 29.13 9.48
CA GLU A 348 12.23 29.09 8.49
C GLU A 348 12.55 29.82 7.17
N ALA A 349 13.55 30.70 7.14
CA ALA A 349 13.84 31.57 6.00
C ALA A 349 14.65 30.92 4.85
N ASP A 350 15.25 29.74 5.04
CA ASP A 350 16.15 29.10 4.04
C ASP A 350 16.04 27.56 4.01
N LEU A 351 14.88 26.99 4.36
CA LEU A 351 14.72 25.53 4.39
C LEU A 351 14.75 24.93 2.95
N PRO A 352 15.64 23.97 2.64
CA PRO A 352 15.63 23.26 1.36
C PRO A 352 14.28 22.60 1.07
N CYS A 353 13.95 22.43 -0.21
CA CYS A 353 12.78 21.69 -0.65
C CYS A 353 13.00 20.17 -0.47
N GLY A 354 14.21 19.67 -0.72
CA GLY A 354 14.61 18.30 -0.40
C GLY A 354 15.62 18.29 0.75
N LEU A 355 15.34 17.56 1.83
CA LEU A 355 16.24 17.45 2.98
C LEU A 355 17.07 16.17 2.90
N ALA A 356 18.36 16.27 2.63
CA ALA A 356 19.30 15.17 2.84
C ALA A 356 20.13 15.43 4.10
N LEU A 357 20.11 14.49 5.03
CA LEU A 357 20.75 14.64 6.34
C LEU A 357 21.65 13.44 6.62
N PHE A 358 22.82 13.70 7.19
CA PHE A 358 23.77 12.66 7.58
C PHE A 358 24.39 13.02 8.93
N GLN A 359 24.45 12.04 9.82
CA GLN A 359 25.32 12.08 10.98
C GLN A 359 25.94 10.69 11.19
N ARG A 360 27.22 10.67 11.60
CA ARG A 360 27.98 9.42 11.75
C ARG A 360 27.49 8.54 12.90
N ASP A 361 26.87 9.12 13.91
CA ASP A 361 26.29 8.42 15.06
C ASP A 361 24.89 7.87 14.78
N TRP A 362 24.32 8.12 13.59
CA TRP A 362 23.03 7.54 13.23
C TRP A 362 23.17 6.07 12.88
N HIS A 363 22.24 5.27 13.40
CA HIS A 363 22.15 3.85 13.13
C HIS A 363 21.23 3.58 11.93
N GLN A 364 21.60 2.63 11.06
CA GLN A 364 20.85 2.27 9.85
C GLN A 364 19.40 1.87 10.14
N GLY A 365 19.12 1.36 11.34
CA GLY A 365 17.76 1.02 11.74
C GLY A 365 16.88 2.23 12.11
N VAL A 366 17.45 3.38 12.48
CA VAL A 366 16.70 4.56 12.99
C VAL A 366 16.38 5.56 11.87
N ILE A 367 17.24 5.65 10.85
CA ILE A 367 17.15 6.69 9.81
C ILE A 367 15.81 6.75 9.08
N GLY A 368 15.12 5.62 8.89
CA GLY A 368 13.80 5.62 8.24
C GLY A 368 12.71 6.29 9.08
N ILE A 369 12.77 6.13 10.40
CA ILE A 369 11.84 6.77 11.35
C ILE A 369 12.16 8.25 11.46
N LEU A 370 13.46 8.57 11.55
CA LEU A 370 13.94 9.95 11.58
C LEU A 370 13.49 10.72 10.33
N ALA A 371 13.72 10.15 9.14
CA ALA A 371 13.27 10.74 7.88
C ALA A 371 11.75 10.98 7.86
N SER A 372 10.96 10.03 8.38
CA SER A 372 9.50 10.16 8.43
C SER A 372 9.06 11.33 9.33
N ARG A 373 9.68 11.46 10.51
CA ARG A 373 9.37 12.53 11.47
C ARG A 373 9.77 13.91 10.98
N ILE A 374 10.95 14.02 10.38
CA ILE A 374 11.42 15.28 9.78
C ILE A 374 10.49 15.66 8.62
N LYS A 375 10.07 14.68 7.81
CA LYS A 375 9.10 14.88 6.74
C LYS A 375 7.74 15.34 7.28
N ASP A 376 7.25 14.75 8.36
CA ASP A 376 5.98 15.16 8.98
C ASP A 376 6.07 16.54 9.66
N LYS A 377 7.22 16.90 10.27
CA LYS A 377 7.45 18.19 10.94
C LYS A 377 7.60 19.34 9.94
N TYR A 378 8.38 19.12 8.88
CA TYR A 378 8.75 20.16 7.92
C TYR A 378 7.97 20.09 6.61
N HIS A 379 7.19 19.03 6.37
CA HIS A 379 6.47 18.79 5.11
C HIS A 379 7.41 18.88 3.89
N ARG A 380 8.54 18.19 3.99
CA ARG A 380 9.56 18.09 2.93
C ARG A 380 9.88 16.62 2.67
N PRO A 381 10.17 16.20 1.43
CA PRO A 381 10.89 14.95 1.18
C PRO A 381 12.18 14.91 1.98
N VAL A 382 12.43 13.80 2.68
CA VAL A 382 13.62 13.63 3.53
C VAL A 382 14.37 12.36 3.15
N ILE A 383 15.70 12.46 3.10
CA ILE A 383 16.62 11.34 3.07
C ILE A 383 17.52 11.45 4.30
N ALA A 384 17.45 10.48 5.20
CA ALA A 384 18.36 10.38 6.34
C ALA A 384 19.40 9.29 6.07
N PHE A 385 20.68 9.62 6.21
CA PHE A 385 21.82 8.73 5.97
C PHE A 385 22.49 8.31 7.28
N ALA A 386 22.86 7.04 7.36
CA ALA A 386 23.71 6.47 8.41
C ALA A 386 25.02 5.94 7.80
N ASP A 387 26.02 5.74 8.66
CA ASP A 387 27.26 5.07 8.25
C ASP A 387 26.95 3.67 7.67
N GLY A 388 27.46 3.44 6.47
CA GLY A 388 27.33 2.22 5.69
C GLY A 388 28.50 1.25 5.88
N GLY A 389 29.60 1.72 6.48
CA GLY A 389 30.89 1.04 6.48
C GLY A 389 31.68 1.32 5.20
N GLU A 390 33.01 1.18 5.28
CA GLU A 390 33.94 1.33 4.14
C GLU A 390 33.85 2.68 3.40
N GLY A 391 33.45 3.74 4.11
CA GLY A 391 33.28 5.08 3.54
C GLY A 391 32.01 5.23 2.68
N SER A 392 31.13 4.23 2.69
CA SER A 392 29.78 4.32 2.14
C SER A 392 28.79 4.78 3.21
N ILE A 393 27.70 5.40 2.80
CA ILE A 393 26.57 5.77 3.66
C ILE A 393 25.27 5.23 3.06
N LYS A 394 24.40 4.70 3.93
CA LYS A 394 23.10 4.16 3.53
C LYS A 394 22.00 5.14 3.92
N GLY A 395 21.17 5.52 2.95
CA GLY A 395 20.06 6.45 3.14
C GLY A 395 18.70 5.76 3.16
N SER A 396 17.78 6.29 3.97
CA SER A 396 16.36 5.97 3.92
C SER A 396 15.57 7.22 3.56
N CYS A 397 14.80 7.11 2.48
CA CYS A 397 14.03 8.21 1.92
C CYS A 397 12.56 8.14 2.34
N ARG A 398 11.94 9.30 2.53
CA ARG A 398 10.50 9.46 2.75
C ARG A 398 9.99 10.62 1.91
N SER A 399 9.02 10.34 1.06
CA SER A 399 8.43 11.32 0.15
C SER A 399 7.19 12.00 0.75
N ILE A 400 6.74 13.06 0.10
CA ILE A 400 5.44 13.69 0.33
C ILE A 400 4.54 13.51 -0.90
N PRO A 401 3.20 13.68 -0.78
CA PRO A 401 2.32 13.67 -1.93
C PRO A 401 2.80 14.64 -3.02
N GLY A 402 2.80 14.17 -4.27
CA GLY A 402 3.28 14.95 -5.42
C GLY A 402 4.72 14.65 -5.85
N LEU A 403 5.49 13.86 -5.09
CA LEU A 403 6.85 13.45 -5.47
C LEU A 403 7.01 11.92 -5.44
N HIS A 404 7.43 11.31 -6.56
CA HIS A 404 7.77 9.89 -6.63
C HIS A 404 9.27 9.69 -6.33
N MET A 405 9.59 9.32 -5.09
CA MET A 405 10.97 9.27 -4.61
C MET A 405 11.89 8.38 -5.45
N ARG A 406 11.43 7.20 -5.85
CA ARG A 406 12.24 6.30 -6.69
C ARG A 406 12.55 6.92 -8.06
N ASP A 407 11.61 7.65 -8.65
CA ASP A 407 11.81 8.25 -9.98
C ASP A 407 12.75 9.46 -9.85
N THR A 408 12.61 10.22 -8.76
CA THR A 408 13.53 11.30 -8.43
C THR A 408 14.96 10.78 -8.27
N LEU A 409 15.15 9.64 -7.57
CA LEU A 409 16.46 9.00 -7.41
C LEU A 409 17.01 8.46 -8.74
N ASP A 410 16.17 7.81 -9.53
CA ASP A 410 16.52 7.27 -10.84
C ASP A 410 16.97 8.37 -11.80
N ARG A 411 16.27 9.51 -11.81
CA ARG A 411 16.68 10.68 -12.59
C ARG A 411 18.02 11.25 -12.12
N ILE A 412 18.25 11.34 -10.80
CA ILE A 412 19.53 11.82 -10.25
C ILE A 412 20.66 10.90 -10.69
N ASP A 413 20.47 9.59 -10.61
CA ASP A 413 21.46 8.58 -11.02
C ASP A 413 21.73 8.64 -12.52
N THR A 414 20.68 8.69 -13.34
CA THR A 414 20.78 8.79 -14.81
C THR A 414 21.56 10.02 -15.25
N GLN A 415 21.34 11.17 -14.58
CA GLN A 415 22.04 12.42 -14.89
C GLN A 415 23.46 12.48 -14.27
N ASN A 416 23.75 11.65 -13.27
CA ASN A 416 25.02 11.62 -12.56
C ASN A 416 25.52 10.17 -12.35
N PRO A 417 25.88 9.44 -13.43
CA PRO A 417 26.27 8.04 -13.31
C PRO A 417 27.41 7.81 -12.32
N GLY A 418 27.24 6.82 -11.45
CA GLY A 418 28.21 6.44 -10.43
C GLY A 418 28.15 7.27 -9.14
N LEU A 419 27.21 8.22 -9.02
CA LEU A 419 26.94 8.94 -7.77
C LEU A 419 26.17 8.06 -6.78
N ILE A 420 25.19 7.30 -7.27
CA ILE A 420 24.42 6.34 -6.47
C ILE A 420 24.97 4.94 -6.74
N VAL A 421 25.45 4.27 -5.69
CA VAL A 421 26.00 2.91 -5.80
C VAL A 421 24.90 1.89 -6.03
N LYS A 422 23.79 2.06 -5.32
CA LYS A 422 22.57 1.26 -5.46
C LYS A 422 21.38 2.03 -4.89
N PHE A 423 20.21 1.86 -5.46
CA PHE A 423 18.95 2.35 -4.90
C PHE A 423 17.79 1.42 -5.27
N GLY A 424 16.67 1.59 -4.56
CA GLY A 424 15.44 0.86 -4.81
C GLY A 424 14.32 1.32 -3.88
N GLY A 425 13.09 0.88 -4.16
CA GLY A 425 11.91 1.20 -3.35
C GLY A 425 10.72 1.65 -4.18
N HIS A 426 9.92 2.55 -3.62
CA HIS A 426 8.60 2.96 -4.13
C HIS A 426 8.44 4.49 -4.11
N ALA A 427 7.27 4.97 -4.56
CA ALA A 427 6.89 6.38 -4.59
C ALA A 427 7.15 7.11 -3.26
N MET A 428 6.71 6.52 -2.14
CA MET A 428 6.68 7.19 -0.83
C MET A 428 7.89 6.86 0.06
N ALA A 429 8.65 5.82 -0.27
CA ALA A 429 9.81 5.38 0.49
C ALA A 429 10.81 4.66 -0.41
N ALA A 430 12.09 5.03 -0.29
CA ALA A 430 13.17 4.40 -1.01
C ALA A 430 14.38 4.19 -0.10
N GLY A 431 15.32 3.37 -0.53
CA GLY A 431 16.64 3.22 0.05
C GLY A 431 17.70 3.46 -1.00
N LEU A 432 18.83 4.03 -0.60
CA LEU A 432 19.99 4.22 -1.47
C LEU A 432 21.30 4.08 -0.72
N THR A 433 22.38 3.85 -1.46
CA THR A 433 23.76 3.89 -0.94
C THR A 433 24.58 4.84 -1.81
N ILE A 434 25.30 5.76 -1.17
CA ILE A 434 26.25 6.67 -1.82
C ILE A 434 27.59 6.63 -1.05
N MET A 435 28.64 7.21 -1.60
CA MET A 435 29.89 7.39 -0.85
C MET A 435 29.80 8.63 0.04
N GLU A 436 30.35 8.57 1.26
CA GLU A 436 30.31 9.70 2.22
C GLU A 436 30.89 10.99 1.62
N LYS A 437 31.97 10.87 0.84
CA LYS A 437 32.63 11.99 0.14
C LYS A 437 31.71 12.72 -0.84
N ASP A 438 30.68 12.05 -1.35
CA ASP A 438 29.77 12.56 -2.37
C ASP A 438 28.46 13.12 -1.77
N PHE A 439 28.28 13.04 -0.45
CA PHE A 439 27.07 13.46 0.26
C PHE A 439 26.67 14.91 -0.04
N GLU A 440 27.61 15.86 0.03
CA GLU A 440 27.34 17.29 -0.22
C GLU A 440 26.87 17.54 -1.66
N ARG A 441 27.46 16.82 -2.63
CA ARG A 441 27.05 16.90 -4.04
C ARG A 441 25.65 16.32 -4.21
N PHE A 442 25.39 15.16 -3.61
CA PHE A 442 24.09 14.50 -3.67
C PHE A 442 22.99 15.36 -3.04
N SER A 443 23.24 15.96 -1.87
CA SER A 443 22.28 16.80 -1.15
C SER A 443 21.75 17.96 -2.00
N LYS A 444 22.65 18.64 -2.73
CA LYS A 444 22.29 19.73 -3.65
C LYS A 444 21.45 19.24 -4.83
N LEU A 445 21.87 18.14 -5.47
CA LEU A 445 21.14 17.57 -6.59
C LEU A 445 19.76 17.07 -6.19
N PHE A 446 19.63 16.51 -4.98
CA PHE A 446 18.35 16.09 -4.43
C PHE A 446 17.42 17.29 -4.20
N ASP A 447 17.91 18.36 -3.57
CA ASP A 447 17.13 19.58 -3.38
C ASP A 447 16.66 20.20 -4.71
N GLU A 448 17.56 20.28 -5.71
CA GLU A 448 17.24 20.77 -7.05
C GLU A 448 16.20 19.90 -7.77
N ALA A 449 16.36 18.57 -7.70
CA ALA A 449 15.43 17.62 -8.28
C ALA A 449 14.03 17.76 -7.66
N VAL A 450 13.96 17.89 -6.33
CA VAL A 450 12.70 18.11 -5.61
C VAL A 450 12.07 19.45 -5.98
N LYS A 451 12.86 20.52 -6.11
CA LYS A 451 12.39 21.86 -6.54
C LYS A 451 11.77 21.84 -7.94
N GLN A 452 12.30 21.03 -8.85
CA GLN A 452 11.77 20.92 -10.20
C GLN A 452 10.44 20.16 -10.23
N ASP A 453 10.28 19.15 -9.38
CA ASP A 453 9.09 18.30 -9.34
C ASP A 453 7.95 18.89 -8.51
N LEU A 454 8.27 19.60 -7.42
CA LEU A 454 7.30 20.16 -6.50
C LEU A 454 7.21 21.69 -6.64
N GLY A 455 6.01 22.19 -7.00
CA GLY A 455 5.70 23.61 -6.86
C GLY A 455 5.66 24.06 -5.39
N GLU A 456 5.90 25.35 -5.12
CA GLU A 456 5.98 25.92 -3.75
C GLU A 456 4.78 25.60 -2.85
N THR A 457 3.59 25.38 -3.42
CA THR A 457 2.36 25.04 -2.68
C THR A 457 2.35 23.62 -2.11
N ALA A 458 3.10 22.68 -2.70
CA ALA A 458 3.19 21.29 -2.21
C ALA A 458 3.99 21.16 -0.90
N LEU A 459 4.70 22.24 -0.54
CA LEU A 459 5.58 22.33 0.62
C LEU A 459 4.86 22.83 1.89
N LYS A 460 3.54 23.02 1.84
CA LYS A 460 2.70 23.32 3.01
C LYS A 460 1.95 22.06 3.44
N GLY A 461 1.80 21.84 4.73
CA GLY A 461 0.96 20.76 5.25
C GLY A 461 -0.52 21.08 4.97
N ILE A 462 -1.04 20.68 3.82
CA ILE A 462 -2.42 20.97 3.41
C ILE A 462 -3.30 19.76 3.70
N ILE A 463 -4.41 19.99 4.42
CA ILE A 463 -5.51 19.02 4.51
C ILE A 463 -6.60 19.43 3.53
N LEU A 464 -6.86 18.58 2.54
CA LEU A 464 -7.93 18.78 1.58
C LEU A 464 -9.27 18.36 2.18
N SER A 465 -10.13 19.34 2.43
CA SER A 465 -11.50 19.14 2.93
C SER A 465 -12.50 19.02 1.78
N ASP A 466 -13.45 18.09 1.92
CA ASP A 466 -14.66 17.93 1.11
C ASP A 466 -15.76 18.93 1.50
N GLY A 467 -15.44 19.91 2.33
CA GLY A 467 -16.31 20.99 2.80
C GLY A 467 -17.02 20.66 4.11
N GLU A 468 -17.81 21.62 4.57
CA GLU A 468 -18.62 21.49 5.78
C GLU A 468 -19.81 20.54 5.54
N LEU A 469 -20.14 19.77 6.57
CA LEU A 469 -21.35 18.95 6.60
C LEU A 469 -22.56 19.80 7.02
N LEU A 470 -23.71 19.52 6.42
CA LEU A 470 -24.98 20.06 6.88
C LEU A 470 -25.35 19.46 8.25
N PRO A 471 -26.13 20.17 9.09
CA PRO A 471 -26.54 19.67 10.40
C PRO A 471 -27.17 18.26 10.36
N GLU A 472 -28.01 18.00 9.36
CA GLU A 472 -28.66 16.70 9.12
C GLU A 472 -27.70 15.60 8.66
N GLU A 473 -26.53 15.95 8.13
CA GLU A 473 -25.51 14.99 7.69
C GLU A 473 -24.70 14.43 8.87
N PHE A 474 -24.78 15.03 10.07
CA PHE A 474 -24.21 14.44 11.30
C PHE A 474 -25.11 13.30 11.81
N SER A 475 -25.16 12.22 11.05
CA SER A 475 -26.00 11.05 11.34
C SER A 475 -25.25 9.73 11.15
N MET A 476 -25.74 8.68 11.82
CA MET A 476 -25.27 7.31 11.63
C MET A 476 -25.41 6.86 10.18
N HIS A 477 -26.54 7.21 9.54
CA HIS A 477 -26.80 6.88 8.15
C HIS A 477 -25.73 7.46 7.21
N THR A 478 -25.31 8.71 7.46
CA THR A 478 -24.23 9.36 6.72
C THR A 478 -22.91 8.61 6.87
N ALA A 479 -22.52 8.29 8.11
CA ALA A 479 -21.29 7.54 8.36
C ALA A 479 -21.31 6.16 7.68
N GLU A 480 -22.46 5.47 7.70
CA GLU A 480 -22.63 4.17 7.04
C GLU A 480 -22.47 4.25 5.52
N PHE A 481 -23.14 5.20 4.86
CA PHE A 481 -23.02 5.30 3.41
C PHE A 481 -21.65 5.84 2.98
N LEU A 482 -21.01 6.74 3.75
CA LEU A 482 -19.65 7.18 3.47
C LEU A 482 -18.67 6.01 3.59
N ARG A 483 -18.82 5.17 4.62
CA ARG A 483 -18.03 3.95 4.76
C ARG A 483 -18.27 2.97 3.60
N ALA A 484 -19.52 2.81 3.18
CA ALA A 484 -19.89 1.92 2.07
C ALA A 484 -19.49 2.47 0.70
N GLY A 485 -19.32 3.79 0.57
CA GLY A 485 -18.97 4.48 -0.67
C GLY A 485 -17.54 4.24 -1.15
N GLY A 486 -16.71 3.60 -0.34
CA GLY A 486 -15.38 3.14 -0.74
C GLY A 486 -15.38 1.91 -1.68
N PRO A 487 -14.23 1.24 -1.86
CA PRO A 487 -13.05 1.29 -0.99
C PRO A 487 -12.27 2.61 -1.13
N TRP A 488 -11.91 3.18 0.02
CA TRP A 488 -11.07 4.37 0.12
C TRP A 488 -9.61 3.97 0.27
N GLY A 489 -8.69 4.71 -0.35
CA GLY A 489 -7.26 4.39 -0.31
C GLY A 489 -6.40 5.34 -1.13
N GLN A 490 -5.23 4.87 -1.55
CA GLN A 490 -4.29 5.67 -2.33
C GLN A 490 -4.94 6.17 -3.63
N ALA A 491 -4.74 7.45 -3.97
CA ALA A 491 -5.36 8.15 -5.10
C ALA A 491 -6.90 8.20 -5.12
N PHE A 492 -7.58 7.62 -4.13
CA PHE A 492 -9.03 7.71 -3.93
C PHE A 492 -9.33 7.83 -2.43
N PRO A 493 -8.90 8.93 -1.78
CA PRO A 493 -8.86 9.03 -0.33
C PRO A 493 -10.26 9.11 0.28
N GLU A 494 -10.36 8.61 1.51
CA GLU A 494 -11.56 8.75 2.33
C GLU A 494 -11.90 10.23 2.54
N PRO A 495 -13.18 10.61 2.55
CA PRO A 495 -13.57 12.00 2.73
C PRO A 495 -13.19 12.56 4.10
N ILE A 496 -12.64 13.77 4.07
CA ILE A 496 -12.31 14.58 5.24
C ILE A 496 -13.16 15.84 5.14
N PHE A 497 -13.82 16.22 6.21
CA PHE A 497 -14.65 17.41 6.28
C PHE A 497 -14.00 18.43 7.20
N ASP A 498 -14.42 19.69 7.06
CA ASP A 498 -14.02 20.76 7.97
C ASP A 498 -15.23 21.48 8.55
N GLY A 499 -15.11 21.99 9.77
CA GLY A 499 -16.22 22.69 10.40
C GLY A 499 -15.85 23.32 11.73
N GLU A 500 -16.66 24.28 12.16
CA GLU A 500 -16.50 24.93 13.46
C GLU A 500 -17.34 24.21 14.51
N PHE A 501 -16.77 24.03 15.69
CA PHE A 501 -17.42 23.31 16.78
C PHE A 501 -17.23 24.07 18.08
N LYS A 502 -18.30 24.11 18.86
CA LYS A 502 -18.22 24.49 20.27
C LYS A 502 -17.72 23.30 21.09
N VAL A 503 -16.71 23.53 21.91
CA VAL A 503 -16.15 22.54 22.83
C VAL A 503 -16.96 22.55 24.11
N LEU A 504 -17.75 21.49 24.32
CA LEU A 504 -18.56 21.31 25.53
C LEU A 504 -17.73 20.67 26.65
N HIS A 505 -16.93 19.67 26.30
CA HIS A 505 -16.05 18.97 27.22
C HIS A 505 -14.82 18.44 26.50
N GLN A 506 -13.69 18.36 27.21
CA GLN A 506 -12.46 17.78 26.72
C GLN A 506 -11.73 17.05 27.84
N LYS A 507 -11.09 15.94 27.51
CA LYS A 507 -10.27 15.17 28.45
C LYS A 507 -9.22 14.33 27.73
N LEU A 508 -8.11 14.06 28.42
CA LEU A 508 -7.13 13.09 27.94
C LEU A 508 -7.59 11.66 28.20
N VAL A 509 -7.29 10.77 27.26
CA VAL A 509 -7.48 9.33 27.36
C VAL A 509 -6.21 8.63 26.87
N GLY A 510 -5.79 7.56 27.55
CA GLY A 510 -4.57 6.83 27.21
C GLY A 510 -3.30 7.71 27.20
N GLU A 511 -3.24 8.71 28.07
CA GLU A 511 -2.14 9.67 28.28
C GLU A 511 -1.87 10.68 27.14
N LYS A 512 -2.16 10.32 25.88
CA LYS A 512 -1.76 11.12 24.69
C LYS A 512 -2.87 11.37 23.67
N HIS A 513 -4.12 10.97 23.95
CA HIS A 513 -5.25 11.18 23.04
C HIS A 513 -6.26 12.12 23.67
N LEU A 514 -6.85 13.03 22.87
CA LEU A 514 -7.85 13.98 23.33
C LEU A 514 -9.25 13.49 22.95
N LYS A 515 -10.08 13.22 23.95
CA LYS A 515 -11.52 12.99 23.75
C LYS A 515 -12.27 14.30 23.95
N LEU A 516 -13.11 14.64 22.98
CA LEU A 516 -13.90 15.87 22.94
C LEU A 516 -15.40 15.52 22.91
N MET A 517 -16.21 16.36 23.54
CA MET A 517 -17.64 16.45 23.30
C MET A 517 -17.91 17.78 22.61
N LEU A 518 -18.48 17.70 21.42
CA LEU A 518 -18.56 18.81 20.48
C LEU A 518 -20.01 19.08 20.11
N GLU A 519 -20.30 20.35 19.82
CA GLU A 519 -21.53 20.79 19.20
C GLU A 519 -21.17 21.51 17.88
N PRO A 520 -21.56 20.98 16.71
CA PRO A 520 -21.31 21.64 15.43
C PRO A 520 -21.97 23.02 15.39
N LEU A 521 -21.26 23.98 14.82
CA LEU A 521 -21.77 25.31 14.49
C LEU A 521 -22.02 25.36 12.99
N TYR A 522 -23.25 25.67 12.58
CA TYR A 522 -23.59 25.85 11.18
C TYR A 522 -23.95 27.32 10.94
N LYS A 523 -23.24 27.98 10.02
CA LYS A 523 -23.36 29.43 9.79
C LYS A 523 -23.24 30.26 11.08
N GLY A 524 -22.35 29.83 11.98
CA GLY A 524 -22.10 30.50 13.27
C GLY A 524 -23.10 30.20 14.38
N HIS A 525 -24.12 29.36 14.14
CA HIS A 525 -25.15 29.02 15.11
C HIS A 525 -25.02 27.57 15.61
N PRO A 526 -25.19 27.30 16.92
CA PRO A 526 -25.18 25.94 17.45
C PRO A 526 -26.32 25.10 16.88
N THR A 527 -26.01 23.87 16.51
CA THR A 527 -26.97 22.94 15.91
C THR A 527 -27.79 22.15 16.94
N ASN A 528 -27.46 22.22 18.24
CA ASN A 528 -27.99 21.36 19.31
C ASN A 528 -27.72 19.85 19.11
N VAL A 529 -26.86 19.48 18.15
CA VAL A 529 -26.37 18.11 17.97
C VAL A 529 -25.13 17.93 18.83
N MET A 530 -25.13 16.94 19.71
CA MET A 530 -23.94 16.58 20.49
C MET A 530 -23.26 15.38 19.86
N ILE A 531 -21.95 15.48 19.66
CA ILE A 531 -21.15 14.43 19.04
C ILE A 531 -19.83 14.23 19.79
N ASP A 532 -19.42 12.97 19.93
CA ASP A 532 -18.11 12.63 20.46
C ASP A 532 -17.04 12.86 19.37
N GLY A 533 -15.88 13.36 19.76
CA GLY A 533 -14.70 13.50 18.90
C GLY A 533 -13.47 12.86 19.55
N ILE A 534 -12.55 12.35 18.75
CA ILE A 534 -11.25 11.85 19.22
C ILE A 534 -10.12 12.33 18.30
N ALA A 535 -9.11 12.94 18.90
CA ALA A 535 -7.83 13.25 18.25
C ALA A 535 -6.72 12.43 18.88
N PHE A 536 -5.97 11.69 18.06
CA PHE A 536 -4.89 10.83 18.55
C PHE A 536 -3.55 11.57 18.57
N ASN A 537 -2.77 11.40 19.65
CA ASN A 537 -1.38 11.90 19.75
C ASN A 537 -1.31 13.43 19.69
N VAL A 538 -2.16 14.10 20.47
CA VAL A 538 -2.19 15.57 20.57
C VAL A 538 -0.92 16.12 21.27
N ASP A 539 -0.58 17.37 20.99
CA ASP A 539 0.48 18.07 21.73
C ASP A 539 0.00 18.43 23.14
N LEU A 540 0.57 17.77 24.15
CA LEU A 540 0.21 17.93 25.56
C LEU A 540 0.56 19.32 26.14
N ARG A 541 1.33 20.13 25.41
CA ARG A 541 1.59 21.53 25.78
C ARG A 541 0.40 22.44 25.45
N HIS A 542 -0.45 22.03 24.50
CA HIS A 542 -1.59 22.80 24.00
C HIS A 542 -2.94 22.19 24.40
N TRP A 543 -2.99 20.88 24.62
CA TRP A 543 -4.23 20.17 24.92
C TRP A 543 -4.10 19.27 26.16
N PRO A 544 -5.12 19.21 27.03
CA PRO A 544 -6.38 19.95 26.97
C PRO A 544 -6.23 21.41 27.43
N ASP A 545 -7.02 22.32 26.87
CA ASP A 545 -7.08 23.73 27.29
C ASP A 545 -8.53 24.16 27.52
N ALA A 546 -8.92 24.29 28.79
CA ALA A 546 -10.27 24.66 29.19
C ALA A 546 -10.69 26.08 28.77
N SER A 547 -9.74 26.94 28.40
CA SER A 547 -10.01 28.28 27.88
C SER A 547 -10.59 28.24 26.46
N VAL A 548 -10.24 27.23 25.67
CA VAL A 548 -10.72 27.05 24.29
C VAL A 548 -12.20 26.65 24.31
N LYS A 549 -13.05 27.50 23.75
CA LYS A 549 -14.51 27.28 23.65
C LYS A 549 -14.98 26.90 22.26
N THR A 550 -14.21 27.27 21.24
CA THR A 550 -14.52 27.00 19.85
C THR A 550 -13.27 26.49 19.15
N VAL A 551 -13.45 25.53 18.26
CA VAL A 551 -12.37 24.95 17.46
C VAL A 551 -12.82 24.86 16.01
N HIS A 552 -11.88 25.02 15.07
CA HIS A 552 -12.05 24.59 13.69
C HIS A 552 -11.36 23.23 13.54
N LEU A 553 -12.09 22.25 13.03
CA LEU A 553 -11.64 20.86 12.94
C LEU A 553 -11.55 20.43 11.50
N ALA A 554 -10.54 19.60 11.18
CA ALA A 554 -10.61 18.67 10.06
C ALA A 554 -10.89 17.26 10.61
N TYR A 555 -11.91 16.59 10.09
CA TYR A 555 -12.42 15.35 10.70
C TYR A 555 -13.06 14.40 9.68
N LYS A 556 -13.21 13.14 10.08
CA LYS A 556 -13.99 12.12 9.39
C LYS A 556 -15.15 11.65 10.28
N LEU A 557 -16.26 11.27 9.66
CA LEU A 557 -17.36 10.61 10.35
C LEU A 557 -17.04 9.12 10.50
N ASP A 558 -17.13 8.59 11.72
CA ASP A 558 -16.99 7.17 12.00
C ASP A 558 -18.08 6.67 12.97
N ILE A 559 -18.22 5.35 13.04
CA ILE A 559 -19.15 4.66 13.92
C ILE A 559 -18.34 3.96 15.00
N ASN A 560 -18.35 4.54 16.20
CA ASN A 560 -17.79 3.91 17.36
C ASN A 560 -18.74 2.81 17.86
N GLU A 561 -18.19 1.65 18.18
CA GLU A 561 -18.94 0.56 18.82
C GLU A 561 -18.29 0.18 20.15
N PHE A 562 -19.06 0.31 21.21
CA PHE A 562 -18.60 -0.06 22.55
C PHE A 562 -19.67 -0.89 23.26
N ARG A 563 -19.31 -2.13 23.63
CA ARG A 563 -20.20 -3.08 24.31
C ARG A 563 -21.55 -3.29 23.58
N GLY A 564 -21.52 -3.31 22.25
CA GLY A 564 -22.70 -3.50 21.40
C GLY A 564 -23.55 -2.25 21.17
N ASN A 565 -23.21 -1.11 21.78
CA ASN A 565 -23.82 0.17 21.46
C ASN A 565 -23.02 0.89 20.38
N GLN A 566 -23.69 1.35 19.34
CA GLN A 566 -23.10 2.16 18.28
C GLN A 566 -23.42 3.63 18.49
N SER A 567 -22.43 4.50 18.26
CA SER A 567 -22.59 5.95 18.33
C SER A 567 -21.76 6.62 17.25
N LEU A 568 -22.26 7.73 16.74
CA LEU A 568 -21.52 8.58 15.81
C LEU A 568 -20.32 9.21 16.52
N GLN A 569 -19.16 9.22 15.87
CA GLN A 569 -17.93 9.82 16.38
C GLN A 569 -17.18 10.58 15.27
N LEU A 570 -16.56 11.69 15.63
CA LEU A 570 -15.62 12.40 14.78
C LEU A 570 -14.20 11.88 15.03
N MET A 571 -13.56 11.39 13.97
CA MET A 571 -12.13 11.09 13.96
C MET A 571 -11.41 12.35 13.50
N ILE A 572 -10.70 13.00 14.42
CA ILE A 572 -10.17 14.35 14.21
C ILE A 572 -8.71 14.27 13.78
N ASP A 573 -8.44 14.77 12.58
CA ASP A 573 -7.11 14.81 11.96
C ASP A 573 -6.36 16.11 12.31
N ASN A 574 -7.09 17.23 12.48
CA ASN A 574 -6.51 18.51 12.88
C ASN A 574 -7.46 19.32 13.78
N ILE A 575 -6.89 20.04 14.76
CA ILE A 575 -7.62 20.92 15.69
C ILE A 575 -6.95 22.29 15.70
N GLU A 576 -7.71 23.33 15.36
CA GLU A 576 -7.30 24.72 15.48
C GLU A 576 -8.18 25.42 16.50
N ALA A 577 -7.58 25.94 17.58
CA ALA A 577 -8.28 26.76 18.56
C ALA A 577 -8.62 28.12 17.96
N LYS A 578 -9.84 28.62 18.22
CA LYS A 578 -10.31 29.95 17.79
C LYS A 578 -10.40 30.95 18.92
#